data_AF-A0A2V8R0L9-F1
#
_entry.id   AF-A0A2V8R0L9-F1
#
_cell.length_a   1.000
_cell.length_b   1.000
_cell.length_c   1.000
_cell.angle_alpha   90.00
_cell.angle_beta   90.00
_cell.angle_gamma   90.00
#
_symmetry.space_group_name_H-M   'P 1'
#
loop_
_entity.id
_entity.type
_entity.pdbx_description
1 polymer ?
#
loop_
_entity_poly.entity_id
_entity_poly.type
_entity_poly.pdbx_seq_one_letter_code
_entity_poly.pdbx_strand_id
1 'polypeptide(L)'
;MEVRGRFAAEVLQPDGAINLARAALLVGEEEEPRRFDLERCLARLDEMGEEARERIRSAGGLAVEALNRYLFEEQGFTGNEADYYDPRNSMLQHVLARRAGIPITLSIVYIEVGRRAGLRVEGVGLPGHFLVRASEGGGEGVLVDPFNRKLTDREECQKRLDVIYDGQLALSEEHLRAAGVRSILARVLGNLKAVYIQAQLFRRALSAVERILLLTPHDL
;
A
#
# COMPACT_ATOMS: atom_id res chain seq x y z
N MET A 1 -1.07 -0.78 24.46
CA MET A 1 -2.41 -1.35 24.70
C MET A 1 -3.50 -0.55 23.99
N GLU A 2 -3.52 0.78 24.10
CA GLU A 2 -4.55 1.61 23.47
C GLU A 2 -4.53 1.56 21.93
N VAL A 3 -3.35 1.70 21.31
CA VAL A 3 -3.21 1.70 19.84
C VAL A 3 -3.61 0.36 19.22
N ARG A 4 -3.11 -0.76 19.76
CA ARG A 4 -3.54 -2.10 19.37
C ARG A 4 -5.06 -2.33 19.48
N GLY A 5 -5.70 -1.80 20.52
CA GLY A 5 -7.15 -1.85 20.66
C GLY A 5 -7.88 -1.08 19.55
N ARG A 6 -7.37 0.09 19.18
CA ARG A 6 -7.88 0.89 18.05
C ARG A 6 -7.66 0.18 16.71
N PHE A 7 -6.50 -0.44 16.51
CA PHE A 7 -6.23 -1.26 15.32
C PHE A 7 -7.21 -2.43 15.24
N ALA A 8 -7.38 -3.18 16.33
CA ALA A 8 -8.33 -4.29 16.39
C ALA A 8 -9.77 -3.84 16.08
N ALA A 9 -10.22 -2.74 16.68
CA ALA A 9 -11.55 -2.19 16.41
C ALA A 9 -11.75 -1.82 14.93
N GLU A 10 -10.74 -1.21 14.31
CA GLU A 10 -10.77 -0.86 12.89
C GLU A 10 -10.83 -2.11 12.01
N VAL A 11 -9.94 -3.07 12.26
CA VAL A 11 -9.82 -4.25 11.41
C VAL A 11 -10.85 -5.32 11.73
N LEU A 12 -11.67 -5.22 12.77
CA LEU A 12 -12.75 -6.20 13.02
C LEU A 12 -14.08 -5.79 12.36
N GLN A 13 -14.12 -4.63 11.68
CA GLN A 13 -15.27 -4.22 10.90
C GLN A 13 -15.51 -5.16 9.69
N PRO A 14 -16.74 -5.18 9.13
CA PRO A 14 -17.00 -5.82 7.85
C PRO A 14 -16.07 -5.28 6.76
N ASP A 15 -15.66 -6.12 5.80
CA ASP A 15 -14.58 -5.78 4.85
C ASP A 15 -14.77 -4.46 4.09
N GLY A 16 -16.01 -4.09 3.74
CA GLY A 16 -16.31 -2.82 3.07
C GLY A 16 -16.25 -1.57 3.96
N ALA A 17 -16.19 -1.75 5.28
CA ALA A 17 -16.13 -0.67 6.27
C ALA A 17 -14.72 -0.45 6.85
N ILE A 18 -13.76 -1.34 6.56
CA ILE A 18 -12.38 -1.19 7.04
C ILE A 18 -11.71 -0.01 6.31
N ASN A 19 -11.30 1.01 7.07
CA ASN A 19 -10.53 2.12 6.55
C ASN A 19 -9.04 1.74 6.43
N LEU A 20 -8.60 1.49 5.20
CA LEU A 20 -7.24 1.07 4.90
C LEU A 20 -6.19 2.10 5.35
N ALA A 21 -6.36 3.40 5.05
CA ALA A 21 -5.43 4.44 5.49
C ALA A 21 -5.27 4.45 7.01
N ARG A 22 -6.39 4.45 7.74
CA ARG A 22 -6.40 4.48 9.21
C ARG A 22 -5.74 3.24 9.80
N ALA A 23 -6.09 2.05 9.31
CA ALA A 23 -5.49 0.81 9.76
C ALA A 23 -3.98 0.75 9.48
N ALA A 24 -3.54 1.19 8.30
CA ALA A 24 -2.12 1.23 7.93
C ALA A 24 -1.33 2.26 8.77
N LEU A 25 -1.95 3.38 9.12
CA LEU A 25 -1.37 4.38 10.02
C LEU A 25 -1.25 3.87 11.46
N LEU A 26 -2.25 3.14 11.96
CA LEU A 26 -2.22 2.51 13.29
C LEU A 26 -1.10 1.45 13.42
N VAL A 27 -0.68 0.81 12.31
CA VAL A 27 0.52 -0.05 12.31
C VAL A 27 1.76 0.76 12.69
N GLY A 28 1.93 1.95 12.12
CA GLY A 28 3.04 2.85 12.42
C GLY A 28 2.97 3.48 13.80
N GLU A 29 1.76 3.82 14.27
CA GLU A 29 1.53 4.39 15.61
C GLU A 29 1.98 3.42 16.72
N GLU A 30 1.73 2.11 16.56
CA GLU A 30 2.15 1.10 17.55
C GLU A 30 3.69 0.99 17.61
N GLU A 31 4.40 1.23 16.51
CA GLU A 31 5.86 1.22 16.46
C GLU A 31 6.48 2.49 17.08
N GLU A 32 5.85 3.65 16.88
CA GLU A 32 6.41 4.96 17.24
C GLU A 32 5.35 5.90 17.89
N PRO A 33 4.73 5.53 19.03
CA PRO A 33 3.55 6.23 19.55
C PRO A 33 3.81 7.67 19.98
N ARG A 34 5.05 8.02 20.35
CA ARG A 34 5.41 9.36 20.86
C ARG A 34 5.57 10.42 19.76
N ARG A 35 5.63 10.02 18.49
CA ARG A 35 5.90 10.92 17.34
C ARG A 35 4.82 10.80 16.26
N PHE A 36 3.62 10.42 16.66
CA PHE A 36 2.56 10.06 15.73
C PHE A 36 1.37 11.02 15.83
N ASP A 37 0.92 11.51 14.69
CA ASP A 37 -0.30 12.29 14.54
C ASP A 37 -1.14 11.66 13.43
N LEU A 38 -2.13 10.86 13.84
CA LEU A 38 -3.00 10.13 12.94
C LEU A 38 -3.81 11.07 12.05
N GLU A 39 -4.42 12.07 12.66
CA GLU A 39 -5.37 12.96 12.00
C GLU A 39 -4.63 13.86 11.00
N ARG A 40 -3.41 14.30 11.30
CA ARG A 40 -2.57 15.00 10.32
C ARG A 40 -2.21 14.14 9.12
N CYS A 41 -1.93 12.86 9.32
CA CYS A 41 -1.62 11.95 8.21
C CYS A 41 -2.86 11.69 7.33
N LEU A 42 -4.04 11.54 7.93
CA LEU A 42 -5.31 11.40 7.20
C LEU A 42 -5.65 12.67 6.43
N ALA A 43 -5.56 13.84 7.07
CA ALA A 43 -5.77 15.13 6.44
C ALA A 43 -4.80 15.34 5.25
N ARG A 44 -3.55 14.88 5.35
CA ARG A 44 -2.62 14.95 4.22
C ARG A 44 -3.07 14.09 3.04
N LEU A 45 -3.65 12.91 3.28
CA LEU A 45 -4.22 12.09 2.20
C LEU A 45 -5.45 12.77 1.58
N ASP A 46 -6.27 13.43 2.39
CA ASP A 46 -7.44 14.20 1.92
C ASP A 46 -7.01 15.38 1.03
N GLU A 47 -6.04 16.18 1.47
CA GLU A 47 -5.43 17.26 0.67
C GLU A 47 -4.90 16.74 -0.66
N MET A 48 -4.11 15.66 -0.62
CA MET A 48 -3.56 15.06 -1.84
C MET A 48 -4.66 14.53 -2.78
N GLY A 49 -5.75 14.00 -2.22
CA GLY A 49 -6.90 13.54 -2.98
C GLY A 49 -7.61 14.67 -3.72
N GLU A 50 -7.80 15.82 -3.07
CA GLU A 50 -8.41 17.00 -3.71
C GLU A 50 -7.48 17.61 -4.77
N GLU A 51 -6.18 17.71 -4.47
CA GLU A 51 -5.16 18.13 -5.44
C GLU A 51 -5.13 17.22 -6.69
N ALA A 52 -5.19 15.89 -6.49
CA ALA A 52 -5.25 14.92 -7.57
C ALA A 52 -6.57 15.02 -8.36
N ARG A 53 -7.71 15.26 -7.69
CA ARG A 53 -9.01 15.44 -8.33
C ARG A 53 -8.99 16.61 -9.30
N GLU A 54 -8.37 17.73 -8.93
CA GLU A 54 -8.24 18.89 -9.82
C GLU A 54 -7.46 18.56 -11.09
N ARG A 55 -6.36 17.83 -10.95
CA ARG A 55 -5.50 17.41 -12.07
C ARG A 55 -6.22 16.45 -13.00
N ILE A 56 -6.96 15.50 -12.43
CA ILE A 56 -7.79 14.56 -13.19
C ILE A 56 -8.88 15.29 -13.99
N ARG A 57 -9.62 16.22 -13.36
CA ARG A 57 -10.64 17.02 -14.05
C ARG A 57 -10.06 17.81 -15.23
N SER A 58 -8.86 18.33 -15.06
CA SER A 58 -8.16 19.10 -16.10
C SER A 58 -7.60 18.22 -17.23
N ALA A 59 -7.41 16.91 -17.01
CA ALA A 59 -6.77 16.01 -17.96
C ALA A 59 -7.71 15.47 -19.05
N GLY A 60 -9.03 15.59 -18.91
CA GLY A 60 -9.99 15.32 -19.99
C GLY A 60 -10.00 13.88 -20.51
N GLY A 61 -10.00 12.88 -19.63
CA GLY A 61 -10.09 11.44 -19.97
C GLY A 61 -8.79 10.65 -19.85
N LEU A 62 -7.74 11.27 -19.31
CA LEU A 62 -6.45 10.63 -18.98
C LEU A 62 -6.23 10.62 -17.45
N ALA A 63 -7.24 10.18 -16.69
CA ALA A 63 -7.21 10.36 -15.25
C ALA A 63 -6.11 9.55 -14.54
N VAL A 64 -5.80 8.34 -15.01
CA VAL A 64 -4.74 7.52 -14.41
C VAL A 64 -3.37 8.14 -14.70
N GLU A 65 -3.14 8.65 -15.91
CA GLU A 65 -1.92 9.37 -16.28
C GLU A 65 -1.78 10.67 -15.47
N ALA A 66 -2.88 11.39 -15.24
CA ALA A 66 -2.88 12.58 -14.40
C ALA A 66 -2.53 12.26 -12.95
N LEU A 67 -3.08 11.17 -12.39
CA LEU A 67 -2.74 10.70 -11.05
C LEU A 67 -1.27 10.24 -10.97
N ASN A 68 -0.77 9.53 -11.98
CA ASN A 68 0.63 9.11 -12.06
C ASN A 68 1.56 10.32 -12.08
N ARG A 69 1.29 11.33 -12.91
CA ARG A 69 2.07 12.57 -12.96
C ARG A 69 2.06 13.27 -11.60
N TYR A 70 0.89 13.41 -10.99
CA TYR A 70 0.76 14.01 -9.67
C TYR A 70 1.60 13.28 -8.62
N LEU A 71 1.41 11.97 -8.46
CA LEU A 71 2.08 11.21 -7.41
C LEU A 71 3.58 11.04 -7.67
N PHE A 72 3.97 10.76 -8.91
CA PHE A 72 5.33 10.36 -9.23
C PHE A 72 6.23 11.54 -9.63
N GLU A 73 5.70 12.55 -10.31
CA GLU A 73 6.50 13.69 -10.79
C GLU A 73 6.37 14.88 -9.84
N GLU A 74 5.14 15.26 -9.48
CA GLU A 74 4.93 16.44 -8.63
C GLU A 74 5.19 16.17 -7.14
N GLN A 75 4.65 15.07 -6.61
CA GLN A 75 4.84 14.67 -5.21
C GLN A 75 6.10 13.84 -4.99
N GLY A 76 6.72 13.32 -6.06
CA GLY A 76 8.01 12.62 -6.01
C GLY A 76 7.99 11.25 -5.32
N PHE A 77 6.84 10.57 -5.24
CA PHE A 77 6.79 9.24 -4.66
C PHE A 77 7.59 8.23 -5.49
N THR A 78 8.47 7.48 -4.82
CA THR A 78 9.37 6.52 -5.47
C THR A 78 9.68 5.31 -4.60
N GLY A 79 10.05 4.20 -5.23
CA GLY A 79 10.64 3.05 -4.56
C GLY A 79 11.96 3.40 -3.87
N ASN A 80 12.16 2.92 -2.65
CA ASN A 80 13.43 3.04 -1.93
C ASN A 80 14.32 1.81 -2.19
N GLU A 81 15.00 1.79 -3.33
CA GLU A 81 15.93 0.69 -3.67
C GLU A 81 17.23 0.74 -2.84
N ALA A 82 17.69 1.95 -2.52
CA ALA A 82 18.95 2.16 -1.81
C ALA A 82 18.94 1.60 -0.37
N ASP A 83 17.79 1.64 0.29
CA ASP A 83 17.61 1.12 1.64
C ASP A 83 16.25 0.39 1.75
N TYR A 84 16.08 -0.65 0.93
CA TYR A 84 14.81 -1.38 0.78
C TYR A 84 14.30 -1.96 2.10
N TYR A 85 15.20 -2.46 2.94
CA TYR A 85 14.89 -3.10 4.22
C TYR A 85 14.76 -2.13 5.41
N ASP A 86 14.78 -0.81 5.17
CA ASP A 86 14.44 0.18 6.19
C ASP A 86 13.00 -0.05 6.69
N PRO A 87 12.77 -0.29 7.99
CA PRO A 87 11.41 -0.52 8.52
C PRO A 87 10.49 0.68 8.26
N ARG A 88 11.04 1.90 8.12
CA ARG A 88 10.27 3.10 7.78
C ARG A 88 9.60 3.01 6.42
N ASN A 89 10.10 2.20 5.49
CA ASN A 89 9.44 1.97 4.21
C ASN A 89 8.09 1.26 4.36
N SER A 90 7.89 0.50 5.45
CA SER A 90 6.63 -0.23 5.72
C SER A 90 5.65 0.56 6.61
N MET A 91 6.00 1.79 6.99
CA MET A 91 5.20 2.63 7.89
C MET A 91 4.63 3.84 7.15
N LEU A 92 3.31 3.90 6.97
CA LEU A 92 2.67 4.84 6.05
C LEU A 92 2.98 6.32 6.38
N GLN A 93 3.09 6.69 7.65
CA GLN A 93 3.46 8.05 8.06
C GLN A 93 4.86 8.46 7.57
N HIS A 94 5.82 7.52 7.57
CA HIS A 94 7.17 7.77 7.06
C HIS A 94 7.19 7.81 5.54
N VAL A 95 6.40 6.97 4.88
CA VAL A 95 6.27 6.97 3.42
C VAL A 95 5.67 8.29 2.93
N LEU A 96 4.64 8.81 3.63
CA LEU A 96 4.07 10.13 3.34
C LEU A 96 5.09 11.26 3.53
N ALA A 97 5.87 11.22 4.62
CA ALA A 97 6.84 12.27 4.93
C ALA A 97 8.06 12.24 3.98
N ARG A 98 8.55 11.05 3.64
CA ARG A 98 9.79 10.86 2.86
C ARG A 98 9.56 10.73 1.36
N ARG A 99 8.30 10.51 0.94
CA ARG A 99 7.93 10.17 -0.45
C ARG A 99 8.66 8.93 -0.96
N ALA A 100 9.07 8.04 -0.06
CA ALA A 100 9.84 6.83 -0.37
C ALA A 100 9.30 5.63 0.42
N GLY A 101 9.15 4.49 -0.25
CA GLY A 101 8.61 3.28 0.38
C GLY A 101 8.87 2.02 -0.42
N ILE A 102 8.17 0.95 -0.05
CA ILE A 102 8.18 -0.35 -0.72
C ILE A 102 6.89 -0.53 -1.55
N PRO A 103 6.78 -1.56 -2.42
CA PRO A 103 5.65 -1.69 -3.33
C PRO A 103 4.28 -1.59 -2.64
N ILE A 104 4.07 -2.34 -1.55
CA ILE A 104 2.79 -2.36 -0.83
C ILE A 104 2.39 -0.99 -0.28
N THR A 105 3.32 -0.21 0.28
CA THR A 105 3.01 1.07 0.93
C THR A 105 2.82 2.20 -0.07
N LEU A 106 3.59 2.19 -1.17
CA LEU A 106 3.39 3.14 -2.27
C LEU A 106 2.04 2.88 -2.96
N SER A 107 1.66 1.60 -3.08
CA SER A 107 0.32 1.23 -3.54
C SER A 107 -0.78 1.66 -2.57
N ILE A 108 -0.57 1.63 -1.25
CA ILE A 108 -1.54 2.19 -0.30
C ILE A 108 -1.71 3.70 -0.54
N VAL A 109 -0.63 4.47 -0.70
CA VAL A 109 -0.72 5.90 -1.03
C VAL A 109 -1.51 6.10 -2.33
N TYR A 110 -1.20 5.33 -3.36
CA TYR A 110 -1.89 5.41 -4.65
C TYR A 110 -3.39 5.10 -4.52
N ILE A 111 -3.76 4.03 -3.80
CA ILE A 111 -5.14 3.63 -3.54
C ILE A 111 -5.89 4.75 -2.81
N GLU A 112 -5.31 5.28 -1.74
CA GLU A 112 -5.98 6.25 -0.88
C GLU A 112 -6.16 7.61 -1.55
N VAL A 113 -5.16 8.07 -2.32
CA VAL A 113 -5.24 9.32 -3.09
C VAL A 113 -6.17 9.15 -4.28
N GLY A 114 -6.04 8.06 -5.04
CA GLY A 114 -6.87 7.82 -6.22
C GLY A 114 -8.35 7.68 -5.89
N ARG A 115 -8.70 6.97 -4.80
CA ARG A 115 -10.09 6.87 -4.34
C ARG A 115 -10.68 8.22 -3.95
N ARG A 116 -9.92 9.04 -3.22
CA ARG A 116 -10.33 10.42 -2.89
C ARG A 116 -10.47 11.28 -4.13
N ALA A 117 -9.63 11.06 -5.13
CA ALA A 117 -9.70 11.75 -6.41
C ALA A 117 -10.88 11.30 -7.30
N GLY A 118 -11.65 10.28 -6.89
CA GLY A 118 -12.83 9.78 -7.59
C GLY A 118 -12.56 8.56 -8.49
N LEU A 119 -11.36 7.99 -8.46
CA LEU A 119 -11.03 6.78 -9.21
C LEU A 119 -11.41 5.51 -8.45
N ARG A 120 -11.72 4.46 -9.21
CA ARG A 120 -11.74 3.11 -8.66
C ARG A 120 -10.31 2.59 -8.65
N VAL A 121 -9.77 2.34 -7.45
CA VAL A 121 -8.44 1.77 -7.29
C VAL A 121 -8.47 0.54 -6.39
N GLU A 122 -7.87 -0.54 -6.89
CA GLU A 122 -7.76 -1.84 -6.22
C GLU A 122 -6.27 -2.21 -6.08
N GLY A 123 -5.87 -2.75 -4.93
CA GLY A 123 -4.54 -3.33 -4.78
C GLY A 123 -4.46 -4.68 -5.50
N VAL A 124 -3.31 -5.03 -6.06
CA VAL A 124 -3.07 -6.29 -6.76
C VAL A 124 -1.85 -6.98 -6.15
N GLY A 125 -2.09 -8.16 -5.60
CA GLY A 125 -1.12 -8.90 -4.80
C GLY A 125 -0.16 -9.78 -5.60
N LEU A 126 0.60 -9.21 -6.54
CA LEU A 126 1.58 -9.98 -7.34
C LEU A 126 2.63 -10.68 -6.43
N PRO A 127 2.95 -11.96 -6.63
CA PRO A 127 4.01 -12.63 -5.87
C PRO A 127 5.35 -11.87 -5.94
N GLY A 128 5.96 -11.62 -4.79
CA GLY A 128 7.21 -10.86 -4.67
C GLY A 128 7.10 -9.34 -4.93
N HIS A 129 5.93 -8.82 -5.29
CA HIS A 129 5.73 -7.38 -5.58
C HIS A 129 4.34 -6.89 -5.15
N PHE A 130 3.97 -5.64 -5.43
CA PHE A 130 2.60 -5.20 -5.26
C PHE A 130 2.26 -4.12 -6.27
N LEU A 131 1.08 -4.21 -6.87
CA LEU A 131 0.61 -3.32 -7.93
C LEU A 131 -0.72 -2.70 -7.53
N VAL A 132 -1.20 -1.78 -8.35
CA VAL A 132 -2.60 -1.31 -8.27
C VAL A 132 -3.24 -1.43 -9.63
N ARG A 133 -4.56 -1.64 -9.63
CA ARG A 133 -5.41 -1.52 -10.81
C ARG A 133 -6.29 -0.29 -10.64
N ALA A 134 -6.25 0.64 -11.59
CA ALA A 134 -6.97 1.90 -11.54
C ALA A 134 -7.86 2.10 -12.77
N SER A 135 -9.08 2.62 -12.58
CA SER A 135 -10.00 2.99 -13.66
C SER A 135 -10.85 4.21 -13.31
N GLU A 136 -11.31 4.92 -14.36
CA GLU A 136 -12.46 5.82 -14.25
C GLU A 136 -13.75 4.99 -14.29
N GLY A 137 -14.45 4.91 -13.16
CA GLY A 137 -15.76 4.26 -13.08
C GLY A 137 -15.75 2.76 -13.41
N GLY A 138 -16.65 2.34 -14.32
CA GLY A 138 -16.87 0.93 -14.68
C GLY A 138 -16.01 0.40 -15.84
N GLY A 139 -15.06 1.19 -16.35
CA GLY A 139 -14.17 0.77 -17.44
C GLY A 139 -13.14 -0.29 -17.02
N GLU A 140 -12.47 -0.88 -18.00
CA GLU A 140 -11.32 -1.77 -17.76
C GLU A 140 -10.19 -0.98 -17.09
N GLY A 141 -9.69 -1.50 -15.97
CA GLY A 141 -8.62 -0.84 -15.22
C GLY A 141 -7.24 -1.18 -15.76
N VAL A 142 -6.36 -0.20 -15.73
CA VAL A 142 -4.95 -0.37 -16.09
C VAL A 142 -4.13 -0.74 -14.85
N LEU A 143 -3.09 -1.54 -15.03
CA LEU A 143 -2.14 -1.84 -13.97
C LEU A 143 -1.10 -0.73 -13.87
N VAL A 144 -0.80 -0.34 -12.65
CA VAL A 144 0.24 0.63 -12.32
C VAL A 144 1.17 -0.03 -11.31
N ASP A 145 2.47 0.25 -11.46
CA ASP A 145 3.52 -0.09 -10.52
C ASP A 145 4.00 1.18 -9.81
N PRO A 146 3.45 1.52 -8.61
CA PRO A 146 3.83 2.73 -7.89
C PRO A 146 5.27 2.73 -7.41
N PHE A 147 5.90 1.55 -7.26
CA PHE A 147 7.32 1.47 -6.88
C PHE A 147 8.21 1.92 -8.03
N ASN A 148 7.91 1.44 -9.26
CA ASN A 148 8.67 1.77 -10.47
C ASN A 148 8.12 2.97 -11.24
N ARG A 149 7.08 3.64 -10.71
CA ARG A 149 6.50 4.89 -11.24
C ARG A 149 6.01 4.77 -12.69
N LYS A 150 5.44 3.62 -13.07
CA LYS A 150 5.01 3.35 -14.44
C LYS A 150 3.69 2.59 -14.54
N LEU A 151 3.03 2.72 -15.70
CA LEU A 151 2.03 1.76 -16.14
C LEU A 151 2.71 0.40 -16.35
N THR A 152 1.94 -0.67 -16.16
CA THR A 152 2.44 -2.02 -16.42
C THR A 152 1.38 -2.91 -17.05
N ASP A 153 1.81 -4.04 -17.59
CA ASP A 153 0.95 -5.01 -18.24
C ASP A 153 1.28 -6.45 -17.78
N ARG A 154 0.60 -7.43 -18.38
CA ARG A 154 0.79 -8.85 -18.05
C ARG A 154 2.17 -9.36 -18.44
N GLU A 155 2.74 -8.89 -19.55
CA GLU A 155 4.05 -9.32 -20.01
C GLU A 155 5.14 -8.87 -19.03
N GLU A 156 5.06 -7.63 -18.56
CA GLU A 156 5.95 -7.09 -17.54
C GLU A 156 5.74 -7.75 -16.17
N CYS A 157 4.50 -8.11 -15.82
CA CYS A 157 4.24 -8.92 -14.63
C CYS A 157 4.92 -10.28 -14.72
N GLN A 158 4.82 -10.98 -15.87
CA GLN A 158 5.50 -12.26 -16.07
C GLN A 158 7.02 -12.10 -15.97
N LYS A 159 7.61 -11.12 -16.66
CA LYS A 159 9.05 -10.82 -16.58
C LYS A 159 9.51 -10.62 -15.15
N ARG A 160 8.69 -9.97 -14.31
CA ARG A 160 9.00 -9.77 -12.89
C ARG A 160 8.96 -11.10 -12.11
N LEU A 161 7.98 -11.96 -12.38
CA LEU A 161 7.93 -13.29 -11.77
C LEU A 161 9.13 -14.13 -12.19
N ASP A 162 9.56 -14.04 -13.45
CA ASP A 162 10.72 -14.78 -13.95
C ASP A 162 12.00 -14.38 -13.21
N VAL A 163 12.16 -13.09 -12.89
CA VAL A 163 13.32 -12.58 -12.13
C VAL A 163 13.27 -13.01 -10.65
N ILE A 164 12.09 -13.06 -10.03
CA ILE A 164 11.96 -13.35 -8.60
C ILE A 164 11.97 -14.85 -8.30
N TYR A 165 11.41 -15.65 -9.22
CA TYR A 165 11.18 -17.09 -9.04
C TYR A 165 11.95 -17.94 -10.07
N ASP A 166 12.98 -17.41 -10.70
CA ASP A 166 13.83 -18.11 -11.70
C ASP A 166 13.01 -18.80 -12.81
N GLY A 167 11.94 -18.14 -13.28
CA GLY A 167 11.04 -18.66 -14.31
C GLY A 167 10.15 -19.83 -13.87
N GLN A 168 10.13 -20.19 -12.59
CA GLN A 168 9.37 -21.33 -12.07
C GLN A 168 7.90 -21.00 -11.78
N LEU A 169 7.50 -19.73 -11.89
CA LEU A 169 6.14 -19.27 -11.59
C LEU A 169 5.52 -18.57 -12.81
N ALA A 170 4.50 -19.20 -13.38
CA ALA A 170 3.69 -18.60 -14.43
C ALA A 170 2.65 -17.63 -13.83
N LEU A 171 2.45 -16.49 -14.49
CA LEU A 171 1.41 -15.53 -14.16
C LEU A 171 0.03 -16.16 -14.37
N SER A 172 -0.86 -15.99 -13.40
CA SER A 172 -2.23 -16.48 -13.43
C SER A 172 -3.19 -15.34 -13.09
N GLU A 173 -4.48 -15.51 -13.40
CA GLU A 173 -5.51 -14.54 -13.00
C GLU A 173 -5.58 -14.34 -11.48
N GLU A 174 -5.25 -15.38 -10.71
CA GLU A 174 -5.23 -15.31 -9.26
C GLU A 174 -4.18 -14.31 -8.76
N HIS A 175 -3.01 -14.26 -9.39
CA HIS A 175 -1.95 -13.29 -9.08
C HIS A 175 -2.36 -11.83 -9.38
N LEU A 176 -3.36 -11.63 -10.24
CA LEU A 176 -3.88 -10.31 -10.61
C LEU A 176 -5.21 -9.96 -9.92
N ARG A 177 -5.70 -10.82 -9.03
CA ARG A 177 -6.94 -10.59 -8.29
C ARG A 177 -6.79 -9.39 -7.35
N ALA A 178 -7.90 -8.66 -7.17
CA ALA A 178 -7.96 -7.58 -6.20
C ALA A 178 -7.67 -8.10 -4.78
N ALA A 179 -6.72 -7.46 -4.10
CA ALA A 179 -6.37 -7.75 -2.72
C ALA A 179 -7.34 -7.03 -1.77
N GLY A 180 -7.92 -7.77 -0.82
CA GLY A 180 -8.73 -7.20 0.25
C GLY A 180 -7.90 -6.41 1.26
N VAL A 181 -8.54 -5.50 1.99
CA VAL A 181 -7.87 -4.61 2.97
C VAL A 181 -7.07 -5.40 4.01
N ARG A 182 -7.63 -6.50 4.54
CA ARG A 182 -6.94 -7.38 5.50
C ARG A 182 -5.67 -8.00 4.92
N SER A 183 -5.74 -8.46 3.66
CA SER A 183 -4.59 -9.03 2.95
C SER A 183 -3.48 -7.99 2.75
N ILE A 184 -3.85 -6.76 2.37
CA ILE A 184 -2.91 -5.63 2.25
C ILE A 184 -2.21 -5.37 3.59
N LEU A 185 -2.98 -5.23 4.68
CA LEU A 185 -2.43 -4.98 6.01
C LEU A 185 -1.56 -6.13 6.51
N ALA A 186 -1.93 -7.38 6.22
CA ALA A 186 -1.14 -8.55 6.58
C ALA A 186 0.21 -8.56 5.84
N ARG A 187 0.24 -8.14 4.57
CA ARG A 187 1.50 -7.97 3.83
C ARG A 187 2.37 -6.84 4.38
N VAL A 188 1.78 -5.71 4.78
CA VAL A 188 2.52 -4.61 5.45
C VAL A 188 3.18 -5.13 6.74
N LEU A 189 2.43 -5.80 7.61
CA LEU A 189 2.95 -6.37 8.85
C LEU A 189 3.95 -7.50 8.59
N GLY A 190 3.76 -8.30 7.53
CA GLY A 190 4.68 -9.33 7.08
C GLY A 190 6.05 -8.77 6.70
N ASN A 191 6.08 -7.63 6.01
CA ASN A 191 7.32 -6.92 5.67
C ASN A 191 8.03 -6.40 6.92
N LEU A 192 7.30 -5.76 7.83
CA LEU A 192 7.87 -5.31 9.12
C LEU A 192 8.42 -6.48 9.93
N LYS A 193 7.67 -7.59 10.01
CA LYS A 193 8.10 -8.82 10.68
C LYS A 193 9.42 -9.33 10.09
N ALA A 194 9.53 -9.43 8.77
CA ALA A 194 10.74 -9.89 8.09
C ALA A 194 11.94 -9.00 8.41
N VAL A 195 11.78 -7.67 8.29
CA VAL A 195 12.81 -6.68 8.63
C VAL A 195 13.25 -6.82 10.09
N TYR A 196 12.32 -6.94 11.03
CA TYR A 196 12.64 -7.07 12.45
C TYR A 196 13.29 -8.41 12.81
N ILE A 197 12.92 -9.51 12.15
CA ILE A 197 13.59 -10.80 12.34
C ILE A 197 15.04 -10.71 11.86
N GLN A 198 15.27 -10.14 10.67
CA GLN A 198 16.61 -9.96 10.12
C GLN A 198 17.48 -9.07 11.01
N ALA A 199 16.89 -8.02 11.61
CA ALA A 199 17.54 -7.15 12.57
C ALA A 199 17.61 -7.71 14.01
N GLN A 200 17.16 -8.95 14.24
CA GLN A 200 17.08 -9.61 15.56
C GLN A 200 16.26 -8.82 16.62
N LEU A 201 15.33 -7.97 16.18
CA LEU A 201 14.41 -7.20 17.02
C LEU A 201 13.15 -8.02 17.34
N PHE A 202 13.33 -9.17 18.00
CA PHE A 202 12.25 -10.17 18.16
C PHE A 202 11.01 -9.66 18.88
N ARG A 203 11.15 -8.72 19.83
CA ARG A 203 9.98 -8.11 20.50
C ARG A 203 9.09 -7.34 19.52
N ARG A 204 9.69 -6.62 18.56
CA ARG A 204 8.94 -5.90 17.51
C ARG A 204 8.36 -6.88 16.49
N ALA A 205 9.11 -7.92 16.12
CA ALA A 205 8.60 -8.99 15.27
C ALA A 205 7.37 -9.68 15.88
N LEU A 206 7.41 -10.01 17.18
CA LEU A 206 6.26 -10.56 17.90
C LEU A 206 5.05 -9.61 17.87
N SER A 207 5.27 -8.31 18.11
CA SER A 207 4.20 -7.30 18.01
C SER A 207 3.57 -7.26 16.61
N ALA A 208 4.35 -7.44 15.55
CA ALA A 208 3.82 -7.55 14.18
C ALA A 208 2.99 -8.84 14.00
N VAL A 209 3.47 -9.98 14.52
CA VAL A 209 2.74 -11.27 14.48
C VAL A 209 1.41 -11.18 15.21
N GLU A 210 1.37 -10.60 16.41
CA GLU A 210 0.13 -10.43 17.18
C GLU A 210 -0.94 -9.64 16.39
N ARG A 211 -0.52 -8.64 15.61
CA ARG A 211 -1.43 -7.86 14.75
C ARG A 211 -1.84 -8.63 13.47
N ILE A 212 -0.97 -9.49 12.94
CA ILE A 212 -1.34 -10.39 11.83
C ILE A 212 -2.46 -11.33 12.27
N LEU A 213 -2.37 -11.90 13.47
CA LEU A 213 -3.41 -12.79 14.02
C LEU A 213 -4.79 -12.13 14.16
N LEU A 214 -4.85 -10.79 14.31
CA LEU A 214 -6.11 -10.04 14.32
C LEU A 214 -6.73 -9.92 12.91
N LEU A 215 -5.92 -9.99 11.86
CA LEU A 215 -6.36 -9.88 10.46
C LEU A 215 -6.82 -11.21 9.90
N THR A 216 -6.19 -12.29 10.32
CA THR A 216 -6.43 -13.66 9.87
C THR A 216 -6.73 -14.59 11.05
N PRO A 217 -7.86 -14.40 11.76
CA PRO A 217 -8.20 -15.17 12.95
C PRO A 217 -8.41 -16.67 12.69
N HIS A 218 -8.45 -17.11 11.43
CA HIS A 218 -8.67 -18.49 11.02
C HIS A 218 -7.42 -19.20 10.45
N ASP A 219 -6.27 -18.51 10.37
CA ASP A 219 -5.00 -19.05 9.84
C ASP A 219 -4.07 -19.60 10.96
N LEU A 220 -4.65 -20.12 12.05
CA LEU A 220 -3.93 -20.78 13.16
C LEU A 220 -4.02 -22.31 13.07
#